data_AF-A0A1B8TSV5-F1
#
_entry.id   AF-A0A1B8TSV5-F1
#
_cell.length_a   1.000
_cell.length_b   1.000
_cell.length_c   1.000
_cell.angle_alpha   90.00
_cell.angle_beta   90.00
_cell.angle_gamma   90.00
#
_symmetry.space_group_name_H-M   'P 1'
#
loop_
_entity.id
_entity.type
_entity.pdbx_description
1 polymer ?
#
loop_
_entity_poly.entity_id
_entity_poly.type
_entity_poly.pdbx_seq_one_letter_code
_entity_poly.pdbx_strand_id
1 'polypeptide(L)'
;MKKFKKQNLIKPLMLVFMFVSLLSSCSDEEENDMVSSGPPVIESVSRAEAGDLTPITIGYANNMYIIQGSGFTSVEKIYFNDTDTYFNPALVTDNTIFVTIDQNTPYENASSILKVVTANGTVTYQFVVAPPAPQVTRGFQPVNANEGDQVTIYGNFFLDPIVTFGSIEATIVSNTLTEIVAIVPAGAQNKYLTVTTISGESSWGTAVGTSIYDDNFYGAWDIPAWNNHEYLTDPENAYQGKTFIHKEISGWDNIQSEWIWDDQISAYTGVRFAVKSDTPGTLIFLFNGNYWGDETRAFDTTTEWQVVSYSWEELGGMPDGVQNISFQEFSGESHNYYFDDFSYTVD
;
A
#
# COMPACT_ATOMS: atom_id res chain seq x y z
N MET A 1 15.98 48.70 -55.74
CA MET A 1 15.55 47.79 -54.65
C MET A 1 15.11 48.64 -53.45
N LYS A 2 13.92 48.31 -52.93
CA LYS A 2 13.22 48.78 -51.71
C LYS A 2 13.12 50.30 -51.47
N LYS A 3 11.99 50.84 -51.97
CA LYS A 3 11.48 52.20 -51.77
C LYS A 3 10.88 52.37 -50.36
N PHE A 4 11.27 53.44 -49.68
CA PHE A 4 10.58 54.04 -48.54
C PHE A 4 9.22 54.60 -48.98
N LYS A 5 8.16 54.38 -48.19
CA LYS A 5 6.89 55.11 -48.30
C LYS A 5 6.70 55.95 -47.05
N LYS A 6 6.60 57.26 -47.26
CA LYS A 6 6.19 58.25 -46.27
C LYS A 6 5.04 59.06 -46.89
N GLN A 7 4.09 59.43 -46.02
CA GLN A 7 3.16 60.56 -46.14
C GLN A 7 1.94 60.38 -47.07
N ASN A 8 0.72 60.50 -46.53
CA ASN A 8 0.10 61.83 -46.39
C ASN A 8 -1.22 61.79 -45.61
N LEU A 9 -1.27 62.73 -44.68
CA LEU A 9 -2.43 63.29 -43.99
C LEU A 9 -3.25 64.11 -45.00
N ILE A 10 -4.58 64.07 -44.96
CA ILE A 10 -5.53 65.17 -45.30
C ILE A 10 -6.97 64.69 -44.97
N LYS A 11 -7.65 65.37 -44.04
CA LYS A 11 -9.11 65.54 -43.97
C LYS A 11 -9.42 66.96 -44.47
N PRO A 12 -10.54 67.24 -45.14
CA PRO A 12 -11.71 67.87 -44.45
C PRO A 12 -13.08 67.49 -45.12
N LEU A 13 -14.22 67.34 -44.43
CA LEU A 13 -15.16 68.29 -43.80
C LEU A 13 -16.46 68.51 -44.63
N MET A 14 -17.62 68.35 -43.97
CA MET A 14 -18.97 68.95 -44.21
C MET A 14 -19.78 68.54 -45.47
N LEU A 15 -21.13 68.45 -45.50
CA LEU A 15 -22.27 68.54 -44.55
C LEU A 15 -23.56 68.30 -45.39
N VAL A 16 -24.69 68.02 -44.71
CA VAL A 16 -26.13 68.19 -45.12
C VAL A 16 -26.69 67.11 -46.08
N PHE A 17 -27.81 66.40 -45.85
CA PHE A 17 -29.21 66.80 -45.52
C PHE A 17 -29.98 65.53 -45.06
N MET A 18 -30.38 65.36 -43.80
CA MET A 18 -31.69 65.67 -43.18
C MET A 18 -32.95 65.15 -43.91
N PHE A 19 -33.56 64.06 -43.40
CA PHE A 19 -35.02 63.81 -43.25
C PHE A 19 -35.24 62.47 -42.48
N VAL A 20 -35.30 62.48 -41.14
CA VAL A 20 -36.53 62.44 -40.30
C VAL A 20 -37.51 61.30 -40.62
N SER A 21 -37.45 60.23 -39.83
CA SER A 21 -38.65 59.58 -39.24
C SER A 21 -38.26 58.94 -37.91
N LEU A 22 -38.93 59.37 -36.86
CA LEU A 22 -38.85 58.88 -35.48
C LEU A 22 -39.40 57.44 -35.41
N LEU A 23 -38.85 56.59 -34.55
CA LEU A 23 -39.56 55.94 -33.44
C LEU A 23 -38.55 55.24 -32.51
N SER A 24 -38.83 55.37 -31.22
CA SER A 24 -38.06 54.93 -30.07
C SER A 24 -37.93 53.40 -29.97
N SER A 25 -36.74 52.92 -29.63
CA SER A 25 -36.58 51.78 -28.71
C SER A 25 -35.22 51.91 -28.04
N CYS A 26 -35.22 52.32 -26.76
CA CYS A 26 -34.19 51.83 -25.85
C CYS A 26 -34.38 50.31 -25.81
N SER A 27 -33.39 49.56 -26.26
CA SER A 27 -33.12 48.30 -25.58
C SER A 27 -32.17 48.68 -24.47
N ASP A 28 -32.69 48.69 -23.24
CA ASP A 28 -31.87 48.43 -22.07
C ASP A 28 -31.11 47.14 -22.40
N GLU A 29 -29.84 47.25 -22.73
CA GLU A 29 -28.95 46.09 -22.69
C GLU A 29 -28.77 45.82 -21.21
N GLU A 30 -29.68 44.97 -20.70
CA GLU A 30 -29.54 44.37 -19.39
C GLU A 30 -28.17 43.71 -19.34
N GLU A 31 -27.29 44.34 -18.57
CA GLU A 31 -26.07 43.77 -18.01
C GLU A 31 -26.50 42.64 -17.05
N ASN A 32 -26.98 41.52 -17.59
CA ASN A 32 -27.38 40.36 -16.80
C ASN A 32 -27.38 39.10 -17.67
N ASP A 33 -26.19 38.53 -17.81
CA ASP A 33 -26.02 37.08 -17.78
C ASP A 33 -24.54 36.75 -17.50
N MET A 34 -24.00 37.34 -16.43
CA MET A 34 -23.22 36.48 -15.55
C MET A 34 -24.26 35.62 -14.86
N VAL A 35 -24.33 34.34 -15.21
CA VAL A 35 -24.97 33.34 -14.35
C VAL A 35 -24.28 33.52 -13.00
N SER A 36 -24.91 34.29 -12.12
CA SER A 36 -24.57 34.35 -10.71
C SER A 36 -24.92 32.97 -10.19
N SER A 37 -23.99 32.03 -10.37
CA SER A 37 -24.14 30.70 -9.80
C SER A 37 -24.24 30.98 -8.31
N GLY A 38 -25.38 30.61 -7.72
CA GLY A 38 -25.67 30.87 -6.32
C GLY A 38 -24.61 30.26 -5.41
N PRO A 39 -24.76 30.36 -4.08
CA PRO A 39 -23.87 29.64 -3.18
C PRO A 39 -23.80 28.17 -3.59
N PRO A 40 -22.62 27.52 -3.47
CA PRO A 40 -22.43 26.16 -3.95
C PRO A 40 -23.38 25.20 -3.24
N VAL A 41 -23.80 24.14 -3.92
CA VAL A 41 -24.63 23.07 -3.35
C VAL A 41 -24.02 21.73 -3.74
N ILE A 42 -23.90 20.81 -2.78
CA ILE A 42 -23.52 19.41 -3.03
C ILE A 42 -24.78 18.56 -2.95
N GLU A 43 -25.12 17.90 -4.05
CA GLU A 43 -26.25 16.97 -4.14
C GLU A 43 -25.81 15.53 -3.81
N SER A 44 -24.65 15.12 -4.34
CA SER A 44 -24.09 13.79 -4.07
C SER A 44 -22.59 13.74 -4.30
N VAL A 45 -21.96 12.71 -3.74
CA VAL A 45 -20.59 12.33 -4.05
C VAL A 45 -20.61 10.88 -4.53
N SER A 46 -19.87 10.57 -5.59
CA SER A 46 -19.75 9.22 -6.16
C SER A 46 -18.29 8.88 -6.45
N ARG A 47 -17.92 7.60 -6.56
CA ARG A 47 -16.59 7.21 -7.05
C ARG A 47 -16.42 7.62 -8.51
N ALA A 48 -15.21 7.99 -8.90
CA ALA A 48 -14.86 8.27 -10.30
C ALA A 48 -14.49 6.97 -11.04
N GLU A 49 -15.49 6.12 -11.27
CA GLU A 49 -15.32 4.83 -11.97
C GLU A 49 -16.30 4.68 -13.14
N ALA A 50 -16.03 3.73 -14.04
CA ALA A 50 -16.88 3.50 -15.20
C ALA A 50 -18.23 2.88 -14.78
N GLY A 51 -19.34 3.50 -15.19
CA GLY A 51 -20.68 3.02 -14.90
C GLY A 51 -21.61 4.13 -14.41
N ASP A 52 -22.70 3.73 -13.78
CA ASP A 52 -23.66 4.65 -13.18
C ASP A 52 -23.11 5.23 -11.88
N LEU A 53 -23.34 6.54 -11.68
CA LEU A 53 -22.89 7.24 -10.47
C LEU A 53 -23.81 6.89 -9.31
N THR A 54 -23.27 6.15 -8.33
CA THR A 54 -23.97 5.80 -7.09
C THR A 54 -23.54 6.72 -5.95
N PRO A 55 -24.47 7.41 -5.28
CA PRO A 55 -24.14 8.26 -4.14
C PRO A 55 -23.54 7.47 -2.97
N ILE A 56 -22.47 8.02 -2.40
CA ILE A 56 -21.75 7.48 -1.25
C ILE A 56 -21.48 8.59 -0.22
N THR A 57 -21.29 8.17 1.02
CA THR A 57 -20.96 9.06 2.15
C THR A 57 -19.60 8.72 2.78
N ILE A 58 -18.87 7.77 2.20
CA ILE A 58 -17.54 7.35 2.63
C ILE A 58 -16.62 7.32 1.40
N GLY A 59 -15.50 8.02 1.48
CA GLY A 59 -14.43 7.98 0.49
C GLY A 59 -13.13 7.48 1.10
N TYR A 60 -12.38 6.72 0.32
CA TYR A 60 -11.07 6.17 0.67
C TYR A 60 -10.01 7.09 0.10
N ALA A 61 -9.05 7.48 0.94
CA ALA A 61 -7.91 8.27 0.50
C ALA A 61 -7.18 7.66 -0.70
N ASN A 62 -6.49 8.51 -1.45
CA ASN A 62 -5.79 8.15 -2.69
C ASN A 62 -6.71 7.63 -3.82
N ASN A 63 -8.02 7.91 -3.74
CA ASN A 63 -8.98 7.62 -4.81
C ASN A 63 -9.64 8.91 -5.30
N MET A 64 -10.09 8.89 -6.55
CA MET A 64 -10.79 10.00 -7.19
C MET A 64 -12.31 9.88 -7.02
N TYR A 65 -12.94 11.01 -6.75
CA TYR A 65 -14.37 11.17 -6.53
C TYR A 65 -14.95 12.23 -7.43
N ILE A 66 -16.24 12.09 -7.71
CA ILE A 66 -17.06 13.02 -8.45
C ILE A 66 -18.04 13.65 -7.46
N ILE A 67 -17.92 14.96 -7.26
CA ILE A 67 -18.88 15.75 -6.47
C ILE A 67 -19.87 16.35 -7.46
N GLN A 68 -21.15 16.04 -7.29
CA GLN A 68 -22.24 16.54 -8.12
C GLN A 68 -23.07 17.58 -7.38
N GLY A 69 -23.48 18.63 -8.09
CA GLY A 69 -24.32 19.69 -7.54
C GLY A 69 -24.39 20.91 -8.45
N SER A 70 -24.22 22.10 -7.88
CA SER A 70 -24.29 23.37 -8.61
C SER A 70 -23.43 24.45 -7.98
N GLY A 71 -23.05 25.47 -8.75
CA GLY A 71 -22.31 26.62 -8.25
C GLY A 71 -20.81 26.38 -8.09
N PHE A 72 -20.25 25.41 -8.82
CA PHE A 72 -18.84 25.01 -8.72
C PHE A 72 -17.90 25.73 -9.70
N THR A 73 -18.41 26.60 -10.57
CA THR A 73 -17.61 27.36 -11.56
C THR A 73 -16.48 28.20 -10.95
N SER A 74 -16.61 28.62 -9.69
CA SER A 74 -15.66 29.48 -8.98
C SER A 74 -15.03 28.80 -7.76
N VAL A 75 -14.86 27.47 -7.77
CA VAL A 75 -14.21 26.74 -6.67
C VAL A 75 -12.80 27.27 -6.44
N GLU A 76 -12.54 27.64 -5.19
CA GLU A 76 -11.24 28.12 -4.72
C GLU A 76 -10.53 27.06 -3.86
N LYS A 77 -11.31 26.33 -3.05
CA LYS A 77 -10.79 25.34 -2.09
C LYS A 77 -11.75 24.18 -1.92
N ILE A 78 -11.18 23.00 -1.71
CA ILE A 78 -11.90 21.79 -1.30
C ILE A 78 -11.19 21.26 -0.07
N TYR A 79 -11.93 21.05 1.01
CA TYR A 79 -11.40 20.47 2.23
C TYR A 79 -12.08 19.14 2.50
N PHE A 80 -11.27 18.16 2.87
CA PHE A 80 -11.72 16.94 3.52
C PHE A 80 -11.17 16.94 4.93
N ASN A 81 -12.03 16.78 5.94
CA ASN A 81 -11.61 16.77 7.34
C ASN A 81 -10.73 17.99 7.72
N ASP A 82 -11.14 19.16 7.24
CA ASP A 82 -10.44 20.44 7.40
C ASP A 82 -9.05 20.54 6.75
N THR A 83 -8.63 19.53 6.00
CA THR A 83 -7.39 19.51 5.21
C THR A 83 -7.66 19.97 3.78
N ASP A 84 -6.98 21.05 3.37
CA ASP A 84 -7.04 21.58 2.01
C ASP A 84 -6.49 20.55 1.03
N THR A 85 -7.30 20.18 0.06
CA THR A 85 -7.01 19.15 -0.94
C THR A 85 -6.85 19.81 -2.30
N TYR A 86 -5.75 19.48 -2.97
CA TYR A 86 -5.54 19.93 -4.34
C TYR A 86 -6.62 19.37 -5.28
N PHE A 87 -7.10 20.22 -6.19
CA PHE A 87 -7.95 19.82 -7.31
C PHE A 87 -7.43 20.46 -8.58
N ASN A 88 -7.69 19.82 -9.72
CA ASN A 88 -7.38 20.39 -11.03
C ASN A 88 -8.57 21.24 -11.52
N PRO A 89 -8.45 22.57 -11.68
CA PRO A 89 -9.55 23.41 -12.15
C PRO A 89 -10.09 23.02 -13.53
N ALA A 90 -9.28 22.35 -14.36
CA ALA A 90 -9.73 21.85 -15.66
C ALA A 90 -10.73 20.68 -15.56
N LEU A 91 -10.85 20.05 -14.40
CA LEU A 91 -11.82 19.00 -14.10
C LEU A 91 -12.99 19.50 -13.26
N VAL A 92 -13.23 20.81 -13.28
CA VAL A 92 -14.37 21.45 -12.62
C VAL A 92 -15.28 22.06 -13.68
N THR A 93 -16.56 21.73 -13.58
CA THR A 93 -17.67 22.37 -14.31
C THR A 93 -18.61 23.01 -13.29
N ASP A 94 -19.68 23.68 -13.71
CA ASP A 94 -20.63 24.25 -12.74
C ASP A 94 -21.32 23.19 -11.86
N ASN A 95 -21.48 21.98 -12.38
CA ASN A 95 -22.25 20.91 -11.75
C ASN A 95 -21.42 19.74 -11.25
N THR A 96 -20.14 19.69 -11.61
CA THR A 96 -19.30 18.53 -11.35
C THR A 96 -17.88 18.94 -11.00
N ILE A 97 -17.33 18.36 -9.93
CA ILE A 97 -15.92 18.45 -9.56
C ILE A 97 -15.34 17.03 -9.53
N PHE A 98 -14.22 16.82 -10.20
CA PHE A 98 -13.37 15.64 -9.95
C PHE A 98 -12.26 16.01 -8.98
N VAL A 99 -12.14 15.26 -7.89
CA VAL A 99 -11.13 15.50 -6.85
C VAL A 99 -10.59 14.19 -6.31
N THR A 100 -9.29 14.13 -6.09
CA THR A 100 -8.64 13.01 -5.40
C THR A 100 -8.49 13.36 -3.93
N ILE A 101 -8.93 12.48 -3.03
CA ILE A 101 -8.68 12.67 -1.60
C ILE A 101 -7.20 12.41 -1.32
N ASP A 102 -6.50 13.38 -0.73
CA ASP A 102 -5.08 13.23 -0.40
C ASP A 102 -4.85 12.10 0.61
N GLN A 103 -3.81 11.28 0.43
CA GLN A 103 -3.46 10.16 1.31
C GLN A 103 -3.03 10.60 2.72
N ASN A 104 -2.71 11.87 2.93
CA ASN A 104 -2.38 12.42 4.24
C ASN A 104 -3.57 13.11 4.90
N THR A 105 -4.76 13.07 4.28
CA THR A 105 -5.99 13.56 4.91
C THR A 105 -6.21 12.83 6.23
N PRO A 106 -6.40 13.53 7.38
CA PRO A 106 -6.63 12.88 8.66
C PRO A 106 -7.86 11.97 8.64
N TYR A 107 -7.71 10.75 9.16
CA TYR A 107 -8.79 9.75 9.25
C TYR A 107 -9.30 9.58 10.68
N GLU A 108 -8.37 9.58 11.64
CA GLU A 108 -8.67 9.44 13.07
C GLU A 108 -9.17 10.75 13.66
N ASN A 109 -10.20 10.68 14.52
CA ASN A 109 -10.76 11.84 15.23
C ASN A 109 -11.10 13.02 14.30
N ALA A 110 -11.47 12.71 13.06
CA ALA A 110 -11.64 13.68 11.99
C ALA A 110 -13.08 14.23 11.91
N SER A 111 -13.25 15.44 11.35
CA SER A 111 -14.56 16.11 11.32
C SER A 111 -15.61 15.39 10.47
N SER A 112 -15.20 14.51 9.55
CA SER A 112 -16.06 13.78 8.61
C SER A 112 -16.90 14.72 7.74
N ILE A 113 -16.27 15.82 7.31
CA ILE A 113 -16.89 16.88 6.51
C ILE A 113 -16.09 17.07 5.22
N LEU A 114 -16.80 17.01 4.08
CA LEU A 114 -16.38 17.60 2.82
C LEU A 114 -16.87 19.05 2.78
N LYS A 115 -15.98 20.00 2.51
CA LYS A 115 -16.29 21.43 2.42
C LYS A 115 -15.77 21.99 1.09
N VAL A 116 -16.65 22.60 0.31
CA VAL A 116 -16.30 23.29 -0.94
C VAL A 116 -16.50 24.78 -0.75
N VAL A 117 -15.45 25.56 -1.04
CA VAL A 117 -15.44 27.02 -0.98
C VAL A 117 -15.36 27.55 -2.40
N THR A 118 -16.27 28.45 -2.74
CA THR A 118 -16.30 29.17 -4.01
C THR A 118 -16.35 30.67 -3.74
N ALA A 119 -16.13 31.49 -4.78
CA ALA A 119 -16.26 32.94 -4.64
C ALA A 119 -17.66 33.39 -4.16
N ASN A 120 -18.69 32.55 -4.36
CA ASN A 120 -20.09 32.84 -4.06
C ASN A 120 -20.58 32.24 -2.73
N GLY A 121 -19.74 31.48 -2.01
CA GLY A 121 -20.07 30.94 -0.70
C GLY A 121 -19.34 29.67 -0.31
N THR A 122 -19.88 28.96 0.66
CA THR A 122 -19.32 27.69 1.16
C THR A 122 -20.44 26.70 1.41
N VAL A 123 -20.20 25.44 1.07
CA VAL A 123 -21.09 24.32 1.36
C VAL A 123 -20.32 23.23 2.11
N THR A 124 -20.99 22.62 3.06
CA THR A 124 -20.50 21.43 3.77
C THR A 124 -21.40 20.23 3.47
N TYR A 125 -20.80 19.05 3.43
CA TYR A 125 -21.46 17.79 3.17
C TYR A 125 -20.89 16.73 4.11
N GLN A 126 -21.76 15.92 4.73
CA GLN A 126 -21.32 14.85 5.62
C GLN A 126 -20.63 13.76 4.79
N PHE A 127 -19.34 13.58 5.00
CA PHE A 127 -18.53 12.67 4.20
C PHE A 127 -17.36 12.12 5.04
N VAL A 128 -17.38 10.83 5.32
CA VAL A 128 -16.30 10.15 6.05
C VAL A 128 -15.13 9.92 5.10
N VAL A 129 -13.92 10.24 5.56
CA VAL A 129 -12.70 9.84 4.87
C VAL A 129 -12.07 8.67 5.59
N ALA A 130 -12.03 7.53 4.91
CA ALA A 130 -11.35 6.32 5.34
C ALA A 130 -9.93 6.28 4.75
N PRO A 131 -8.97 5.62 5.42
CA PRO A 131 -7.64 5.42 4.86
C PRO A 131 -7.70 4.44 3.67
N PRO A 132 -6.61 4.25 2.93
CA PRO A 132 -6.44 3.08 2.06
C PRO A 132 -6.70 1.76 2.79
N ALA A 133 -6.85 0.66 2.05
CA ALA A 133 -6.93 -0.68 2.63
C ALA A 133 -5.71 -0.93 3.56
N PRO A 134 -5.90 -1.63 4.69
CA PRO A 134 -4.81 -1.89 5.61
C PRO A 134 -3.70 -2.64 4.90
N GLN A 135 -2.45 -2.47 5.35
CA GLN A 135 -1.31 -3.20 4.79
C GLN A 135 -0.49 -3.74 5.96
N VAL A 136 -0.43 -5.06 6.13
CA VAL A 136 0.57 -5.68 7.02
C VAL A 136 1.87 -5.79 6.22
N THR A 137 2.94 -5.13 6.68
CA THR A 137 4.16 -4.93 5.87
C THR A 137 5.39 -5.68 6.36
N ARG A 138 5.50 -5.93 7.67
CA ARG A 138 6.66 -6.58 8.31
C ARG A 138 6.23 -7.69 9.28
N GLY A 139 5.08 -8.30 9.01
CA GLY A 139 4.47 -9.34 9.83
C GLY A 139 4.16 -8.89 11.25
N PHE A 140 4.46 -9.77 12.20
CA PHE A 140 4.21 -9.56 13.62
C PHE A 140 5.31 -10.19 14.47
N GLN A 141 5.51 -9.67 15.68
CA GLN A 141 6.52 -10.16 16.62
C GLN A 141 6.00 -10.33 18.05
N PRO A 142 6.36 -11.41 18.78
CA PRO A 142 7.12 -12.58 18.30
C PRO A 142 6.25 -13.53 17.46
N VAL A 143 6.84 -14.17 16.44
CA VAL A 143 6.10 -15.13 15.57
C VAL A 143 5.65 -16.38 16.34
N ASN A 144 6.48 -16.90 17.24
CA ASN A 144 6.20 -18.08 18.05
C ASN A 144 5.55 -17.73 19.40
N ALA A 145 4.69 -16.70 19.41
CA ALA A 145 3.88 -16.35 20.57
C ALA A 145 2.92 -17.48 20.96
N ASN A 146 2.73 -17.69 22.26
CA ASN A 146 1.75 -18.63 22.79
C ASN A 146 0.40 -17.94 23.03
N GLU A 147 -0.64 -18.74 23.29
CA GLU A 147 -1.91 -18.21 23.79
C GLU A 147 -1.69 -17.31 25.01
N GLY A 148 -2.28 -16.11 24.97
CA GLY A 148 -2.17 -15.11 26.03
C GLY A 148 -0.96 -14.19 25.92
N ASP A 149 0.03 -14.50 25.06
CA ASP A 149 1.15 -13.60 24.80
C ASP A 149 0.69 -12.40 23.94
N GLN A 150 1.41 -11.28 24.07
CA GLN A 150 1.22 -10.12 23.21
C GLN A 150 2.10 -10.21 21.98
N VAL A 151 1.52 -9.91 20.82
CA VAL A 151 2.26 -9.68 19.57
C VAL A 151 2.09 -8.25 19.10
N THR A 152 3.13 -7.70 18.49
CA THR A 152 3.11 -6.41 17.79
C THR A 152 3.06 -6.67 16.29
N ILE A 153 2.03 -6.16 15.62
CA ILE A 153 1.78 -6.27 14.18
C ILE A 153 2.19 -4.96 13.53
N TYR A 154 2.97 -5.03 12.45
CA TYR A 154 3.53 -3.86 11.77
C TYR A 154 2.88 -3.65 10.41
N GLY A 155 2.53 -2.39 10.11
CA GLY A 155 1.84 -2.09 8.86
C GLY A 155 1.50 -0.63 8.65
N ASN A 156 0.43 -0.40 7.88
CA ASN A 156 -0.12 0.90 7.58
C ASN A 156 -1.65 0.86 7.55
N PHE A 157 -2.27 2.02 7.78
CA PHE A 157 -3.71 2.26 7.65
C PHE A 157 -4.59 1.46 8.62
N PHE A 158 -4.08 1.17 9.82
CA PHE A 158 -4.81 0.47 10.88
C PHE A 158 -5.79 1.37 11.65
N LEU A 159 -6.75 1.98 10.94
CA LEU A 159 -7.86 2.71 11.55
C LEU A 159 -8.92 1.72 12.05
N ASP A 160 -9.23 1.79 13.35
CA ASP A 160 -10.20 0.93 14.04
C ASP A 160 -10.10 -0.56 13.61
N PRO A 161 -8.92 -1.18 13.79
CA PRO A 161 -8.66 -2.51 13.24
C PRO A 161 -9.37 -3.60 14.05
N ILE A 162 -9.71 -4.69 13.36
CA ILE A 162 -10.04 -5.99 13.94
C ILE A 162 -8.91 -6.94 13.54
N VAL A 163 -8.38 -7.69 14.50
CA VAL A 163 -7.33 -8.69 14.27
C VAL A 163 -7.90 -10.07 14.47
N THR A 164 -7.64 -10.97 13.51
CA THR A 164 -8.00 -12.39 13.61
C THR A 164 -6.80 -13.28 13.34
N PHE A 165 -6.79 -14.45 13.98
CA PHE A 165 -5.90 -15.57 13.66
C PHE A 165 -6.77 -16.70 13.10
N GLY A 166 -6.72 -16.90 11.78
CA GLY A 166 -7.72 -17.69 11.07
C GLY A 166 -9.09 -17.04 11.21
N SER A 167 -10.02 -17.71 11.89
CA SER A 167 -11.37 -17.17 12.17
C SER A 167 -11.55 -16.71 13.62
N ILE A 168 -10.47 -16.62 14.40
CA ILE A 168 -10.51 -16.36 15.85
C ILE A 168 -10.10 -14.92 16.09
N GLU A 169 -11.00 -14.11 16.64
CA GLU A 169 -10.72 -12.71 16.94
C GLU A 169 -9.77 -12.58 18.14
N ALA A 170 -8.76 -11.72 17.98
CA ALA A 170 -7.78 -11.38 19.00
C ALA A 170 -8.24 -10.18 19.83
N THR A 171 -7.77 -10.08 21.07
CA THR A 171 -8.01 -8.87 21.88
C THR A 171 -6.94 -7.82 21.58
N ILE A 172 -7.33 -6.67 21.02
CA ILE A 172 -6.42 -5.55 20.79
C ILE A 172 -6.19 -4.80 22.11
N VAL A 173 -4.92 -4.61 22.45
CA VAL A 173 -4.46 -3.86 23.63
C VAL A 173 -4.32 -2.38 23.30
N SER A 174 -3.74 -2.08 22.13
CA SER A 174 -3.56 -0.73 21.60
C SER A 174 -3.29 -0.78 20.11
N ASN A 175 -3.61 0.27 19.37
CA ASN A 175 -3.19 0.44 17.98
C ASN A 175 -2.84 1.91 17.69
N THR A 176 -2.04 2.08 16.65
CA THR A 176 -1.86 3.32 15.88
C THR A 176 -2.16 2.97 14.42
N LEU A 177 -2.04 3.92 13.49
CA LEU A 177 -2.16 3.62 12.06
C LEU A 177 -1.08 2.67 11.53
N THR A 178 0.05 2.49 12.23
CA THR A 178 1.20 1.71 11.75
C THR A 178 1.55 0.50 12.60
N GLU A 179 0.97 0.39 13.79
CA GLU A 179 1.27 -0.70 14.74
C GLU A 179 0.01 -1.13 15.49
N ILE A 180 -0.18 -2.44 15.67
CA ILE A 180 -1.22 -3.00 16.54
C ILE A 180 -0.55 -3.91 17.57
N VAL A 181 -0.91 -3.76 18.84
CA VAL A 181 -0.57 -4.72 19.90
C VAL A 181 -1.81 -5.54 20.22
N ALA A 182 -1.75 -6.85 20.02
CA ALA A 182 -2.86 -7.77 20.24
C ALA A 182 -2.45 -8.98 21.07
N ILE A 183 -3.41 -9.57 21.79
CA ILE A 183 -3.22 -10.80 22.56
C ILE A 183 -3.58 -11.99 21.67
N VAL A 184 -2.67 -12.95 21.56
CA VAL A 184 -2.88 -14.19 20.81
C VAL A 184 -4.00 -15.01 21.48
N PRO A 185 -5.12 -15.27 20.79
CA PRO A 185 -6.26 -15.97 21.37
C PRO A 185 -6.02 -17.49 21.43
N ALA A 186 -6.83 -18.17 22.23
CA ALA A 186 -6.83 -19.63 22.30
C ALA A 186 -7.11 -20.24 20.92
N GLY A 187 -6.31 -21.23 20.52
CA GLY A 187 -6.44 -21.92 19.22
C GLY A 187 -5.86 -21.18 18.02
N ALA A 188 -5.09 -20.09 18.23
CA ALA A 188 -4.43 -19.34 17.16
C ALA A 188 -3.22 -20.04 16.53
N GLN A 189 -2.66 -21.07 17.18
CA GLN A 189 -1.48 -21.76 16.66
C GLN A 189 -1.74 -22.35 15.26
N ASN A 190 -0.73 -22.22 14.38
CA ASN A 190 -0.81 -22.64 12.98
C ASN A 190 -1.93 -21.93 12.20
N LYS A 191 -2.23 -20.67 12.55
CA LYS A 191 -3.17 -19.82 11.82
C LYS A 191 -2.50 -18.53 11.35
N TYR A 192 -2.89 -18.10 10.16
CA TYR A 192 -2.49 -16.82 9.60
C TYR A 192 -3.21 -15.67 10.27
N LEU A 193 -2.49 -14.56 10.43
CA LEU A 193 -3.01 -13.29 10.89
C LEU A 193 -3.73 -12.56 9.74
N THR A 194 -4.91 -12.00 10.03
CA THR A 194 -5.60 -11.04 9.17
C THR A 194 -5.99 -9.79 9.97
N VAL A 195 -5.69 -8.62 9.42
CA VAL A 195 -6.12 -7.31 9.92
C VAL A 195 -7.22 -6.78 9.00
N THR A 196 -8.38 -6.50 9.57
CA THR A 196 -9.54 -5.92 8.89
C THR A 196 -9.76 -4.50 9.40
N THR A 197 -10.00 -3.55 8.50
CA THR A 197 -10.45 -2.20 8.83
C THR A 197 -11.69 -1.86 8.02
N ILE A 198 -12.23 -0.65 8.19
CA ILE A 198 -13.32 -0.15 7.35
C ILE A 198 -12.97 -0.12 5.85
N SER A 199 -11.68 -0.20 5.50
CA SER A 199 -11.15 -0.09 4.15
C SER A 199 -10.77 -1.41 3.48
N GLY A 200 -10.98 -2.54 4.16
CA GLY A 200 -10.68 -3.87 3.63
C GLY A 200 -9.84 -4.68 4.60
N GLU A 201 -9.13 -5.67 4.06
CA GLU A 201 -8.38 -6.65 4.84
C GLU A 201 -6.96 -6.83 4.31
N SER A 202 -6.03 -7.20 5.18
CA SER A 202 -4.67 -7.57 4.84
C SER A 202 -4.20 -8.71 5.74
N SER A 203 -3.68 -9.76 5.12
CA SER A 203 -3.16 -10.93 5.81
C SER A 203 -1.64 -10.98 5.70
N TRP A 204 -1.02 -11.71 6.62
CA TRP A 204 0.42 -11.98 6.58
C TRP A 204 0.72 -13.44 6.25
N GLY A 205 1.84 -13.68 5.56
CA GLY A 205 2.22 -14.99 5.00
C GLY A 205 2.84 -15.99 5.98
N THR A 206 3.06 -15.59 7.24
CA THR A 206 3.59 -16.46 8.31
C THR A 206 2.49 -16.74 9.32
N ALA A 207 2.30 -18.03 9.66
CA ALA A 207 1.35 -18.42 10.69
C ALA A 207 1.99 -18.34 12.08
N VAL A 208 1.19 -18.12 13.12
CA VAL A 208 1.70 -18.10 14.50
C VAL A 208 2.25 -19.48 14.85
N GLY A 209 3.43 -19.51 15.48
CA GLY A 209 4.04 -20.74 15.98
C GLY A 209 4.83 -21.54 14.96
N THR A 210 4.97 -21.07 13.72
CA THR A 210 5.61 -21.83 12.64
C THR A 210 7.06 -21.45 12.37
N SER A 211 7.63 -20.47 13.08
CA SER A 211 8.97 -19.95 12.76
C SER A 211 10.07 -20.88 13.23
N ILE A 212 11.03 -21.13 12.35
CA ILE A 212 12.33 -21.75 12.60
C ILE A 212 13.36 -20.66 12.94
N TYR A 213 13.37 -19.59 12.14
CA TYR A 213 14.17 -18.39 12.36
C TYR A 213 13.34 -17.15 12.02
N ASP A 214 13.32 -16.22 12.96
CA ASP A 214 12.82 -14.86 12.77
C ASP A 214 13.34 -14.01 13.94
N ASP A 215 14.18 -13.01 13.63
CA ASP A 215 15.09 -12.27 14.53
C ASP A 215 16.11 -13.11 15.32
N ASN A 216 15.76 -14.34 15.65
CA ASN A 216 16.55 -15.32 16.35
C ASN A 216 16.10 -16.72 15.92
N PHE A 217 16.97 -17.71 16.08
CA PHE A 217 16.57 -19.11 15.93
C PHE A 217 15.67 -19.56 17.08
N TYR A 218 14.69 -20.40 16.74
CA TYR A 218 13.86 -21.10 17.72
C TYR A 218 14.32 -22.55 17.87
N GLY A 219 14.20 -23.11 19.07
CA GLY A 219 14.67 -24.46 19.36
C GLY A 219 16.20 -24.58 19.31
N ALA A 220 16.71 -25.68 18.74
CA ALA A 220 18.14 -25.98 18.63
C ALA A 220 18.75 -25.57 17.29
N TRP A 221 17.99 -24.88 16.43
CA TRP A 221 18.44 -24.42 15.13
C TRP A 221 19.56 -23.38 15.26
N ASP A 222 20.57 -23.45 14.40
CA ASP A 222 21.64 -22.44 14.26
C ASP A 222 22.32 -22.58 12.89
N ILE A 223 23.11 -21.57 12.52
CA ILE A 223 24.08 -21.64 11.43
C ILE A 223 25.48 -21.62 12.06
N PRO A 224 26.30 -22.66 11.87
CA PRO A 224 27.64 -22.73 12.45
C PRO A 224 28.51 -21.55 12.02
N ALA A 225 29.26 -20.96 12.96
CA ALA A 225 30.11 -19.79 12.71
C ALA A 225 31.17 -19.97 11.61
N TRP A 226 31.56 -21.21 11.28
CA TRP A 226 32.48 -21.47 10.17
C TRP A 226 31.89 -21.13 8.79
N ASN A 227 30.58 -20.86 8.71
CA ASN A 227 29.95 -20.32 7.51
C ASN A 227 30.39 -18.89 7.18
N ASN A 228 30.97 -18.14 8.14
CA ASN A 228 31.28 -16.71 7.98
C ASN A 228 30.07 -15.87 7.57
N HIS A 229 28.89 -16.17 8.12
CA HIS A 229 27.68 -15.37 7.97
C HIS A 229 27.59 -14.28 9.04
N GLU A 230 26.73 -13.30 8.80
CA GLU A 230 26.40 -12.22 9.72
C GLU A 230 24.88 -12.19 9.98
N TYR A 231 24.47 -11.70 11.15
CA TYR A 231 23.09 -11.34 11.44
C TYR A 231 22.99 -9.81 11.44
N LEU A 232 22.31 -9.26 10.44
CA LEU A 232 22.17 -7.81 10.28
C LEU A 232 20.85 -7.34 10.90
N THR A 233 20.90 -6.35 11.79
CA THR A 233 19.69 -5.76 12.40
C THR A 233 19.36 -4.44 11.72
N ASP A 234 18.36 -4.46 10.85
CA ASP A 234 17.87 -3.31 10.10
C ASP A 234 16.35 -3.45 9.85
N PRO A 235 15.51 -2.92 10.77
CA PRO A 235 14.05 -3.00 10.67
C PRO A 235 13.47 -2.52 9.35
N GLU A 236 14.07 -1.53 8.70
CA GLU A 236 13.54 -0.94 7.47
C GLU A 236 13.81 -1.83 6.24
N ASN A 237 14.77 -2.76 6.35
CA ASN A 237 15.20 -3.63 5.26
C ASN A 237 14.96 -5.13 5.52
N ALA A 238 14.57 -5.52 6.74
CA ALA A 238 14.16 -6.89 7.06
C ALA A 238 12.84 -7.25 6.35
N TYR A 239 12.67 -8.53 6.01
CA TYR A 239 11.41 -9.01 5.45
C TYR A 239 10.34 -9.11 6.54
N GLN A 240 10.72 -9.68 7.69
CA GLN A 240 9.90 -9.76 8.89
C GLN A 240 10.79 -9.45 10.10
N GLY A 241 10.20 -8.88 11.15
CA GLY A 241 11.00 -8.53 12.31
C GLY A 241 12.06 -7.49 11.98
N LYS A 242 13.25 -7.61 12.56
CA LYS A 242 14.33 -6.64 12.54
C LYS A 242 15.66 -7.22 12.04
N THR A 243 15.89 -8.52 12.15
CA THR A 243 17.20 -9.14 11.99
C THR A 243 17.16 -10.29 11.00
N PHE A 244 17.95 -10.17 9.93
CA PHE A 244 18.06 -11.16 8.86
C PHE A 244 19.50 -11.67 8.73
N ILE A 245 19.65 -12.85 8.14
CA ILE A 245 20.94 -13.48 7.87
C ILE A 245 21.53 -12.88 6.60
N HIS A 246 22.84 -12.60 6.62
CA HIS A 246 23.62 -12.15 5.47
C HIS A 246 24.83 -13.05 5.28
N LYS A 247 25.15 -13.39 4.03
CA LYS A 247 26.42 -14.02 3.69
C LYS A 247 26.82 -13.70 2.25
N GLU A 248 28.08 -13.35 2.04
CA GLU A 248 28.70 -13.43 0.72
C GLU A 248 28.97 -14.92 0.41
N ILE A 249 28.31 -15.46 -0.62
CA ILE A 249 28.51 -16.83 -1.07
C ILE A 249 29.26 -16.76 -2.41
N SER A 250 30.48 -17.31 -2.42
CA SER A 250 31.27 -17.43 -3.65
C SER A 250 30.61 -18.40 -4.63
N GLY A 251 30.94 -18.25 -5.91
CA GLY A 251 30.42 -19.13 -6.97
C GLY A 251 30.55 -20.61 -6.61
N TRP A 252 29.45 -21.35 -6.67
CA TRP A 252 29.32 -22.78 -6.31
C TRP A 252 29.48 -23.15 -4.83
N ASP A 253 29.74 -22.18 -3.94
CA ASP A 253 29.83 -22.40 -2.49
C ASP A 253 28.43 -22.44 -1.85
N ASN A 254 28.36 -22.50 -0.51
CA ASN A 254 27.11 -22.72 0.21
C ASN A 254 27.03 -21.97 1.53
N ILE A 255 25.82 -21.85 2.05
CA ILE A 255 25.52 -21.61 3.47
C ILE A 255 24.78 -22.82 4.01
N GLN A 256 25.20 -23.32 5.16
CA GLN A 256 24.65 -24.53 5.75
C GLN A 256 24.28 -24.30 7.21
N SER A 257 23.04 -24.66 7.58
CA SER A 257 22.62 -24.76 8.99
C SER A 257 23.24 -25.98 9.69
N GLU A 258 23.14 -26.02 11.01
CA GLU A 258 23.49 -27.21 11.80
C GLU A 258 22.67 -28.45 11.38
N TRP A 259 23.18 -29.62 11.74
CA TRP A 259 22.43 -30.87 11.63
C TRP A 259 21.69 -31.12 12.93
N ILE A 260 20.40 -30.81 12.94
CA ILE A 260 19.52 -31.07 14.08
C ILE A 260 18.48 -32.12 13.71
N TRP A 261 17.61 -32.50 14.64
CA TRP A 261 16.49 -33.37 14.34
C TRP A 261 15.21 -32.76 14.92
N ASP A 262 14.29 -32.37 14.04
CA ASP A 262 12.95 -31.90 14.37
C ASP A 262 11.90 -32.79 13.70
N ASP A 263 11.28 -33.67 14.49
CA ASP A 263 10.17 -34.53 14.05
C ASP A 263 8.80 -33.97 14.42
N GLN A 264 8.73 -32.78 15.03
CA GLN A 264 7.48 -32.14 15.42
C GLN A 264 6.84 -31.37 14.25
N ILE A 265 6.80 -32.03 13.09
CA ILE A 265 6.43 -31.43 11.80
C ILE A 265 5.11 -31.92 11.23
N SER A 266 4.41 -32.78 11.98
CA SER A 266 3.17 -33.42 11.52
C SER A 266 2.01 -32.45 11.23
N ALA A 267 2.09 -31.22 11.74
CA ALA A 267 1.08 -30.19 11.53
C ALA A 267 1.34 -29.30 10.30
N TYR A 268 2.49 -29.49 9.64
CA TYR A 268 2.98 -28.62 8.59
C TYR A 268 2.88 -29.30 7.22
N THR A 269 2.89 -28.50 6.16
CA THR A 269 2.75 -28.94 4.76
C THR A 269 4.02 -28.71 3.93
N GLY A 270 5.00 -28.00 4.47
CA GLY A 270 6.20 -27.58 3.77
C GLY A 270 7.07 -26.63 4.59
N VAL A 271 8.03 -26.03 3.91
CA VAL A 271 8.89 -24.96 4.43
C VAL A 271 8.87 -23.76 3.49
N ARG A 272 9.04 -22.57 4.06
CA ARG A 272 9.22 -21.33 3.33
C ARG A 272 10.29 -20.47 3.98
N PHE A 273 10.81 -19.54 3.20
CA PHE A 273 11.78 -18.54 3.62
C PHE A 273 11.73 -17.34 2.69
N ALA A 274 12.11 -16.17 3.21
CA ALA A 274 12.36 -14.99 2.41
C ALA A 274 13.84 -14.94 2.02
N VAL A 275 14.11 -14.57 0.77
CA VAL A 275 15.47 -14.45 0.23
C VAL A 275 15.58 -13.28 -0.73
N LYS A 276 16.74 -12.63 -0.74
CA LYS A 276 17.15 -11.68 -1.79
C LYS A 276 18.67 -11.72 -1.97
N SER A 277 19.16 -11.06 -3.01
CA SER A 277 20.59 -10.87 -3.25
C SER A 277 20.90 -9.42 -3.61
N ASP A 278 22.15 -8.98 -3.48
CA ASP A 278 22.58 -7.63 -3.88
C ASP A 278 22.51 -7.40 -5.40
N THR A 279 22.66 -8.46 -6.18
CA THR A 279 22.56 -8.52 -7.63
C THR A 279 21.85 -9.81 -8.02
N PRO A 280 21.14 -9.89 -9.18
CA PRO A 280 20.47 -11.13 -9.58
C PRO A 280 21.43 -12.32 -9.58
N GLY A 281 21.07 -13.37 -8.85
CA GLY A 281 21.87 -14.59 -8.65
C GLY A 281 21.00 -15.83 -8.75
N THR A 282 21.56 -16.99 -8.44
CA THR A 282 20.83 -18.27 -8.52
C THR A 282 21.24 -19.15 -7.34
N LEU A 283 20.24 -19.72 -6.65
CA LEU A 283 20.46 -20.63 -5.52
C LEU A 283 19.79 -21.99 -5.78
N ILE A 284 20.33 -23.04 -5.18
CA ILE A 284 19.61 -24.30 -4.95
C ILE A 284 19.26 -24.38 -3.46
N PHE A 285 18.00 -24.66 -3.16
CA PHE A 285 17.58 -25.01 -1.81
C PHE A 285 17.94 -26.48 -1.50
N LEU A 286 18.78 -26.68 -0.49
CA LEU A 286 19.24 -27.98 -0.04
C LEU A 286 18.45 -28.37 1.22
N PHE A 287 17.64 -29.42 1.10
CA PHE A 287 16.78 -29.89 2.17
C PHE A 287 17.24 -31.26 2.68
N ASN A 288 17.52 -31.36 3.99
CA ASN A 288 18.05 -32.57 4.64
C ASN A 288 19.29 -33.13 3.92
N GLY A 289 20.13 -32.24 3.39
CA GLY A 289 21.36 -32.57 2.64
C GLY A 289 21.15 -33.08 1.21
N ASN A 290 19.92 -33.07 0.68
CA ASN A 290 19.63 -33.48 -0.69
C ASN A 290 19.79 -32.30 -1.68
N TYR A 291 19.74 -32.63 -2.98
CA TYR A 291 19.72 -31.70 -4.13
C TYR A 291 21.01 -30.93 -4.43
N TRP A 292 22.14 -31.32 -3.84
CA TRP A 292 23.45 -30.75 -4.16
C TRP A 292 23.74 -30.80 -5.66
N GLY A 293 23.99 -29.63 -6.26
CA GLY A 293 24.31 -29.48 -7.68
C GLY A 293 23.18 -29.87 -8.65
N ASP A 294 21.95 -30.05 -8.19
CA ASP A 294 20.80 -30.35 -9.04
C ASP A 294 20.23 -29.07 -9.66
N GLU A 295 20.65 -28.78 -10.90
CA GLU A 295 20.21 -27.59 -11.66
C GLU A 295 18.68 -27.50 -11.81
N THR A 296 17.96 -28.63 -11.74
CA THR A 296 16.50 -28.65 -11.86
C THR A 296 15.79 -28.08 -10.64
N ARG A 297 16.53 -27.89 -9.54
CA ARG A 297 16.07 -27.31 -8.27
C ARG A 297 16.55 -25.88 -8.05
N ALA A 298 17.27 -25.31 -9.01
CA ALA A 298 17.75 -23.94 -8.95
C ALA A 298 16.59 -22.94 -9.09
N PHE A 299 16.68 -21.83 -8.36
CA PHE A 299 15.77 -20.68 -8.49
C PHE A 299 16.57 -19.38 -8.49
N ASP A 300 16.08 -18.39 -9.22
CA ASP A 300 16.75 -17.09 -9.33
C ASP A 300 16.42 -16.18 -8.15
N THR A 301 17.39 -15.36 -7.75
CA THR A 301 17.24 -14.30 -6.74
C THR A 301 17.20 -12.92 -7.36
N THR A 302 16.56 -11.98 -6.67
CA THR A 302 16.45 -10.58 -7.09
C THR A 302 16.92 -9.64 -5.99
N THR A 303 17.01 -8.33 -6.31
CA THR A 303 17.33 -7.28 -5.34
C THR A 303 16.22 -7.02 -4.33
N GLU A 304 15.00 -7.45 -4.65
CA GLU A 304 13.84 -7.39 -3.76
C GLU A 304 13.66 -8.71 -3.02
N TRP A 305 13.11 -8.63 -1.80
CA TRP A 305 12.70 -9.83 -1.07
C TRP A 305 11.65 -10.61 -1.86
N GLN A 306 11.89 -11.91 -2.00
CA GLN A 306 10.91 -12.86 -2.49
C GLN A 306 10.75 -13.99 -1.48
N VAL A 307 9.55 -14.53 -1.42
CA VAL A 307 9.25 -15.72 -0.62
C VAL A 307 9.34 -16.93 -1.52
N VAL A 308 10.17 -17.88 -1.13
CA VAL A 308 10.24 -19.20 -1.75
C VAL A 308 9.61 -20.20 -0.79
N SER A 309 8.80 -21.10 -1.33
CA SER A 309 8.07 -22.11 -0.57
C SER A 309 8.17 -23.45 -1.28
N TYR A 310 8.31 -24.52 -0.50
CA TYR A 310 8.32 -25.89 -0.98
C TYR A 310 7.41 -26.74 -0.10
N SER A 311 6.44 -27.38 -0.72
CA SER A 311 5.64 -28.43 -0.09
C SER A 311 6.49 -29.68 0.19
N TRP A 312 6.02 -30.52 1.10
CA TRP A 312 6.64 -31.82 1.32
C TRP A 312 6.67 -32.67 0.05
N GLU A 313 5.62 -32.62 -0.79
CA GLU A 313 5.59 -33.37 -2.05
C GLU A 313 6.73 -32.95 -2.99
N GLU A 314 6.99 -31.64 -3.11
CA GLU A 314 8.09 -31.11 -3.91
C GLU A 314 9.47 -31.52 -3.36
N LEU A 315 9.57 -31.74 -2.04
CA LEU A 315 10.76 -32.19 -1.33
C LEU A 315 10.88 -33.72 -1.20
N GLY A 316 10.09 -34.48 -1.97
CA GLY A 316 10.19 -35.94 -2.03
C GLY A 316 9.25 -36.70 -1.08
N GLY A 317 8.25 -36.02 -0.54
CA GLY A 317 7.28 -36.52 0.43
C GLY A 317 7.53 -36.00 1.84
N MET A 318 6.60 -36.29 2.75
CA MET A 318 6.73 -35.93 4.17
C MET A 318 7.98 -36.62 4.75
N PRO A 319 8.98 -35.86 5.25
CA PRO A 319 10.16 -36.45 5.85
C PRO A 319 9.86 -37.01 7.24
N ASP A 320 10.71 -37.93 7.73
CA ASP A 320 10.64 -38.39 9.13
C ASP A 320 10.97 -37.28 10.14
N GLY A 321 11.73 -36.27 9.68
CA GLY A 321 12.08 -35.08 10.44
C GLY A 321 12.86 -34.10 9.57
N VAL A 322 12.79 -32.82 9.93
CA VAL A 322 13.61 -31.77 9.33
C VAL A 322 14.92 -31.67 10.09
N GLN A 323 16.03 -31.68 9.36
CA GLN A 323 17.36 -31.82 9.93
C GLN A 323 18.35 -30.77 9.45
N ASN A 324 18.20 -30.31 8.20
CA ASN A 324 19.13 -29.36 7.61
C ASN A 324 18.44 -28.51 6.54
N ILE A 325 18.63 -27.20 6.64
CA ILE A 325 18.15 -26.17 5.71
C ILE A 325 19.38 -25.41 5.24
N SER A 326 19.77 -25.60 3.98
CA SER A 326 21.01 -25.05 3.42
C SER A 326 20.77 -24.51 2.01
N PHE A 327 21.71 -23.72 1.50
CA PHE A 327 21.64 -23.16 0.15
C PHE A 327 22.98 -23.27 -0.55
N GLN A 328 22.95 -23.60 -1.84
CA GLN A 328 24.13 -23.58 -2.71
C GLN A 328 24.00 -22.44 -3.71
N GLU A 329 25.06 -21.64 -3.87
CA GLU A 329 25.21 -20.71 -5.00
C GLU A 329 25.34 -21.51 -6.30
N PHE A 330 24.58 -21.13 -7.33
CA PHE A 330 24.51 -21.89 -8.58
C PHE A 330 24.59 -21.04 -9.86
N SER A 331 24.79 -19.73 -9.75
CA SER A 331 25.08 -18.87 -10.91
C SER A 331 26.55 -18.98 -11.37
N GLY A 332 27.43 -19.39 -10.45
CA GLY A 332 28.88 -19.46 -10.66
C GLY A 332 29.62 -18.15 -10.36
N GLU A 333 28.91 -17.11 -9.96
CA GLU A 333 29.46 -15.81 -9.54
C GLU A 333 29.27 -15.60 -8.03
N SER A 334 30.03 -14.65 -7.46
CA SER A 334 29.92 -14.30 -6.03
C SER A 334 28.82 -13.27 -5.82
N HIS A 335 27.93 -13.52 -4.86
CA HIS A 335 26.84 -12.62 -4.51
C HIS A 335 26.68 -12.47 -2.99
N ASN A 336 26.15 -11.33 -2.54
CA ASN A 336 25.66 -11.19 -1.17
C ASN A 336 24.21 -11.66 -1.12
N TYR A 337 23.96 -12.75 -0.38
CA TYR A 337 22.62 -13.26 -0.14
C TYR A 337 22.13 -12.86 1.24
N TYR A 338 20.82 -12.62 1.31
CA TYR A 338 20.12 -12.27 2.52
C TYR A 338 18.95 -13.23 2.69
N PHE A 339 18.78 -13.77 3.90
CA PHE A 339 17.72 -14.73 4.23
C PHE A 339 16.99 -14.30 5.49
N ASP A 340 15.68 -14.50 5.51
CA ASP A 340 14.81 -14.10 6.62
C ASP A 340 13.56 -15.01 6.69
N ASP A 341 12.84 -14.95 7.81
CA ASP A 341 11.54 -15.61 8.00
C ASP A 341 11.50 -17.09 7.56
N PHE A 342 12.46 -17.89 8.04
CA PHE A 342 12.39 -19.34 7.85
C PHE A 342 11.26 -19.90 8.70
N SER A 343 10.27 -20.50 8.04
CA SER A 343 9.03 -20.95 8.69
C SER A 343 8.50 -22.21 8.04
N TYR A 344 7.76 -23.00 8.81
CA TYR A 344 6.93 -24.07 8.28
C TYR A 344 5.65 -23.50 7.63
N THR A 345 5.11 -24.21 6.63
CA THR A 345 3.81 -23.86 6.00
C THR A 345 2.68 -24.73 6.55
N VAL A 346 1.43 -24.25 6.45
CA VAL A 346 0.22 -24.88 7.05
C VAL A 346 -0.98 -24.89 6.10
N ASP A 347 -0.75 -24.61 4.82
CA ASP A 347 -1.71 -24.37 3.75
C ASP A 347 -2.32 -25.62 3.10
#